data_AF-A0A0A9G640-F1
#
_entry.id   AF-A0A0A9G640-F1
#
_cell.length_a   1.000
_cell.length_b   1.000
_cell.length_c   1.000
_cell.angle_alpha   90.00
_cell.angle_beta   90.00
_cell.angle_gamma   90.00
#
_symmetry.space_group_name_H-M   'P 1'
#
loop_
_entity.id
_entity.type
_entity.pdbx_description
1 polymer ?
#
loop_
_entity_poly.entity_id
_entity_poly.type
_entity_poly.pdbx_seq_one_letter_code
_entity_poly.pdbx_strand_id
1 'polypeptide(L)'
;MAVEDLPVYITGDHSVMYAKFEDEIDLALQELKKSQEAEYRLAEQMLYSQKDYILSLCRQLESERAELAEPSPLSDTTNYGVILSNVLNRVDQVKPEEKFKTMLKVSDGFGKTSKCVTRELFGLPADK
;
A
#
# COMPACT_ATOMS: atom_id res chain seq x y z
N MET A 1 -64.62 38.69 13.59
CA MET A 1 -63.37 38.44 14.33
C MET A 1 -62.64 37.34 13.59
N ALA A 2 -61.59 37.70 12.85
CA ALA A 2 -60.75 36.74 12.15
C ALA A 2 -59.73 36.21 13.18
N VAL A 3 -59.77 34.91 13.45
CA VAL A 3 -58.65 34.22 14.08
C VAL A 3 -57.62 34.00 12.97
N GLU A 4 -56.52 34.73 13.07
CA GLU A 4 -55.37 34.56 12.18
C GLU A 4 -54.79 33.16 12.39
N ASP A 5 -55.10 32.27 11.44
CA ASP A 5 -54.38 31.02 11.24
C ASP A 5 -52.99 31.38 10.71
N LEU A 6 -52.06 31.67 11.63
CA LEU A 6 -50.65 31.75 11.28
C LEU A 6 -50.15 30.32 11.04
N PRO A 7 -49.63 29.98 9.84
CA PRO A 7 -49.25 28.62 9.53
C PRO A 7 -48.12 28.17 10.45
N VAL A 8 -48.36 27.05 11.15
CA VAL A 8 -47.43 26.29 12.01
C VAL A 8 -46.33 25.64 11.17
N TYR A 9 -45.60 26.44 10.39
CA TYR A 9 -44.58 25.95 9.45
C TYR A 9 -43.21 26.60 9.63
N ILE A 10 -43.03 27.47 10.63
CA ILE A 10 -41.81 28.29 10.76
C ILE A 10 -40.87 27.81 11.88
N THR A 11 -41.30 26.97 12.83
CA THR A 11 -40.46 26.66 14.02
C THR A 11 -40.50 25.20 14.51
N GLY A 12 -41.10 24.28 13.76
CA GLY A 12 -41.13 22.87 14.11
C GLY A 12 -39.92 22.11 13.54
N ASP A 13 -39.10 21.55 14.42
CA ASP A 13 -38.17 20.44 14.14
C ASP A 13 -36.85 20.74 13.42
N HIS A 14 -36.57 21.99 13.04
CA HIS A 14 -35.29 22.35 12.44
C HIS A 14 -34.08 21.98 13.32
N SER A 15 -34.13 22.21 14.64
CA SER A 15 -33.02 21.88 15.54
C SER A 15 -32.73 20.39 15.65
N VAL A 16 -33.75 19.55 15.57
CA VAL A 16 -33.61 18.07 15.57
C VAL A 16 -33.05 17.61 14.23
N MET A 17 -33.48 18.21 13.13
CA MET A 17 -32.95 17.94 11.79
C MET A 17 -31.47 18.35 11.69
N TYR A 18 -31.11 19.54 12.21
CA TYR A 18 -29.73 20.01 12.27
C TYR A 18 -28.86 19.07 13.12
N ALA A 19 -29.31 18.66 14.30
CA ALA A 19 -28.58 17.72 15.16
C ALA A 19 -28.36 16.36 14.46
N LYS A 20 -29.37 15.85 13.74
CA LYS A 20 -29.22 14.62 12.93
C LYS A 20 -28.17 14.76 11.84
N PHE A 21 -28.13 15.89 11.15
CA PHE A 21 -27.08 16.13 10.15
C PHE A 21 -25.70 16.19 10.77
N GLU A 22 -25.57 16.79 11.95
CA GLU A 22 -24.31 16.85 12.68
C GLU A 22 -23.83 15.45 13.07
N ASP A 23 -24.73 14.61 13.63
CA ASP A 23 -24.44 13.20 13.94
C ASP A 23 -24.03 12.39 12.69
N GLU A 24 -24.75 12.57 11.56
CA GLU A 24 -24.44 11.90 10.29
C GLU A 24 -23.09 12.33 9.72
N ILE A 25 -22.76 13.63 9.80
CA ILE A 25 -21.47 14.18 9.39
C ILE A 25 -20.36 13.58 10.26
N ASP A 26 -20.52 13.59 11.58
CA ASP A 26 -19.51 13.06 12.51
C ASP A 26 -19.26 11.57 12.28
N LEU A 27 -20.32 10.79 12.07
CA LEU A 27 -20.21 9.37 11.71
C LEU A 27 -19.46 9.18 10.38
N ALA A 28 -19.81 9.94 9.34
CA ALA A 28 -19.14 9.85 8.05
C ALA A 28 -17.65 10.20 8.14
N LEU A 29 -17.30 11.25 8.88
CA LEU A 29 -15.91 11.66 9.11
C LEU A 29 -15.13 10.64 9.94
N GLN A 30 -15.76 10.05 10.96
CA GLN A 30 -15.15 9.01 11.78
C GLN A 30 -14.84 7.75 10.95
N GLU A 31 -15.78 7.29 10.13
CA GLU A 31 -15.57 6.14 9.26
C GLU A 31 -14.53 6.43 8.16
N LEU A 32 -14.56 7.62 7.56
CA LEU A 32 -13.52 8.05 6.62
C LEU A 32 -12.13 8.00 7.25
N LYS A 33 -11.99 8.54 8.46
CA LYS A 33 -10.72 8.52 9.21
C LYS A 33 -10.24 7.09 9.46
N LYS A 34 -11.11 6.21 9.96
CA LYS A 34 -10.78 4.80 10.19
C LYS A 34 -10.34 4.09 8.89
N SER A 35 -11.04 4.33 7.79
CA SER A 35 -10.71 3.77 6.48
C SER A 35 -9.33 4.23 6.01
N GLN A 36 -9.06 5.54 6.08
CA GLN A 36 -7.77 6.10 5.66
C GLN A 36 -6.61 5.64 6.54
N GLU A 37 -6.81 5.51 7.86
CA GLU A 37 -5.80 4.95 8.76
C GLU A 37 -5.50 3.48 8.44
N ALA A 38 -6.52 2.68 8.09
CA ALA A 38 -6.34 1.29 7.69
C ALA A 38 -5.58 1.17 6.37
N GLU A 39 -5.94 1.97 5.36
CA GLU A 39 -5.22 2.07 4.09
C GLU A 39 -3.75 2.47 4.29
N TYR A 40 -3.50 3.50 5.10
CA TYR A 40 -2.14 3.94 5.42
C TYR A 40 -1.31 2.81 6.04
N ARG A 41 -1.83 2.13 7.07
CA ARG A 41 -1.12 1.04 7.75
C ARG A 41 -0.80 -0.11 6.79
N LEU A 42 -1.74 -0.46 5.92
CA LEU A 42 -1.51 -1.47 4.89
C LEU A 42 -0.39 -1.04 3.93
N ALA A 43 -0.45 0.20 3.43
CA ALA A 43 0.58 0.72 2.53
C ALA A 43 1.96 0.72 3.20
N GLU A 44 2.04 1.21 4.45
CA GLU A 44 3.26 1.24 5.24
C GLU A 44 3.85 -0.16 5.40
N GLN A 45 3.07 -1.13 5.87
CA GLN A 45 3.51 -2.51 6.04
C GLN A 45 4.04 -3.10 4.73
N MET A 46 3.30 -2.93 3.63
CA MET A 46 3.66 -3.50 2.33
C MET A 46 4.93 -2.86 1.74
N LEU A 47 5.05 -1.53 1.84
CA LEU A 47 6.23 -0.81 1.35
C LEU A 47 7.49 -1.17 2.14
N TYR A 48 7.41 -1.26 3.47
CA TYR A 48 8.55 -1.67 4.29
C TYR A 48 8.94 -3.13 4.06
N SER A 49 7.97 -4.03 3.92
CA SER A 49 8.24 -5.44 3.59
C SER A 49 8.95 -5.57 2.24
N GLN A 50 8.51 -4.81 1.24
CA GLN A 50 9.13 -4.80 -0.08
C GLN A 50 10.56 -4.21 -0.05
N LYS A 51 10.79 -3.16 0.74
CA LYS A 51 12.11 -2.56 0.96
C LYS A 51 13.07 -3.57 1.61
N ASP A 52 12.62 -4.26 2.67
CA ASP A 52 13.45 -5.23 3.38
C ASP A 52 13.79 -6.44 2.50
N TYR A 53 12.84 -6.90 1.67
CA TYR A 53 13.09 -7.91 0.64
C TYR A 53 14.19 -7.48 -0.33
N ILE A 54 14.10 -6.27 -0.90
CA ILE A 54 15.14 -5.73 -1.81
C ILE A 54 16.50 -5.67 -1.11
N LEU A 55 16.57 -5.18 0.13
CA LEU A 55 17.82 -5.11 0.89
C LEU A 55 18.43 -6.50 1.13
N SER A 56 17.59 -7.50 1.40
CA SER A 56 18.06 -8.89 1.57
C SER A 56 18.66 -9.46 0.29
N LEU A 57 18.05 -9.18 -0.87
CA LEU A 57 18.58 -9.57 -2.18
C LEU A 57 19.93 -8.90 -2.46
N CYS A 58 20.05 -7.60 -2.17
CA CYS A 58 21.31 -6.87 -2.35
C CYS A 58 22.43 -7.46 -1.49
N ARG A 59 22.16 -7.76 -0.21
CA ARG A 59 23.15 -8.38 0.69
C ARG A 59 23.60 -9.76 0.21
N GLN A 60 22.66 -10.58 -0.28
CA GLN A 60 23.00 -11.89 -0.84
C GLN A 60 23.88 -11.77 -2.08
N LEU A 61 23.56 -10.83 -2.98
CA LEU A 61 24.38 -10.54 -4.15
C LEU A 61 25.79 -10.08 -3.79
N GLU A 62 25.94 -9.25 -2.76
CA GLU A 62 27.26 -8.85 -2.24
C GLU A 62 28.05 -10.05 -1.70
N SER A 63 27.42 -10.93 -0.93
CA SER A 63 28.05 -12.15 -0.39
C SER A 63 28.55 -13.06 -1.51
N GLU A 64 27.71 -13.36 -2.49
CA GLU A 64 28.08 -14.24 -3.61
C GLU A 64 29.16 -13.64 -4.50
N ARG A 65 29.16 -12.32 -4.68
CA ARG A 65 30.25 -11.64 -5.40
C ARG A 65 31.57 -11.72 -4.64
N ALA A 66 31.54 -11.60 -3.32
CA ALA A 66 32.74 -11.76 -2.49
C ALA A 66 33.28 -13.20 -2.58
N GLU A 67 32.40 -14.22 -2.50
CA GLU A 67 32.76 -15.63 -2.66
C GLU A 67 33.36 -15.93 -4.05
N LEU A 68 32.85 -15.30 -5.12
CA LEU A 68 33.43 -15.42 -6.46
C LEU A 68 34.78 -14.70 -6.62
N ALA A 69 35.02 -13.66 -5.83
CA ALA A 69 36.24 -12.87 -5.89
C ALA A 69 37.38 -13.48 -5.07
N GLU A 70 37.08 -14.38 -4.12
CA GLU A 70 38.12 -15.14 -3.43
C GLU A 70 38.79 -16.13 -4.40
N PRO A 71 40.13 -16.12 -4.51
CA PRO A 71 40.87 -17.09 -5.31
C PRO A 71 40.83 -18.46 -4.61
N SER A 72 39.73 -19.19 -4.80
CA SER A 72 39.64 -20.59 -4.37
C SER A 72 40.49 -21.47 -5.29
N PRO A 73 41.25 -22.45 -4.76
CA PRO A 73 41.95 -23.41 -5.59
C PRO A 73 40.92 -24.12 -6.49
N LEU A 74 41.25 -24.23 -7.78
CA LEU A 74 40.43 -24.66 -8.92
C LEU A 74 39.82 -26.09 -8.83
N SER A 75 39.56 -26.65 -7.65
CA SER A 75 39.08 -28.02 -7.48
C SER A 75 37.56 -28.19 -7.65
N ASP A 76 36.75 -27.14 -7.51
CA ASP A 76 35.28 -27.24 -7.56
C ASP A 76 34.64 -26.36 -8.65
N THR A 77 35.01 -26.60 -9.91
CA THR A 77 34.42 -25.93 -11.09
C THR A 77 32.89 -26.01 -11.14
N THR A 78 32.29 -27.07 -10.57
CA THR A 78 30.83 -27.24 -10.46
C THR A 78 30.20 -26.23 -9.50
N ASN A 79 30.88 -25.90 -8.40
CA ASN A 79 30.40 -24.93 -7.41
C ASN A 79 30.43 -23.51 -7.99
N TYR A 80 31.49 -23.17 -8.74
CA TYR A 80 31.60 -21.89 -9.44
C TYR A 80 30.45 -21.64 -10.43
N GLY A 81 30.08 -22.65 -11.23
CA GLY A 81 28.97 -22.55 -12.18
C GLY A 81 27.61 -22.31 -11.52
N VAL A 82 27.39 -22.90 -10.33
CA VAL A 82 26.18 -22.69 -9.53
C VAL A 82 26.14 -21.26 -8.96
N ILE A 83 27.25 -20.77 -8.39
CA ILE A 83 27.33 -19.42 -7.85
C ILE A 83 27.15 -18.37 -8.97
N LEU A 84 27.76 -18.57 -10.14
CA LEU A 84 27.59 -17.67 -11.29
C LEU A 84 26.12 -17.64 -11.78
N SER A 85 25.48 -18.80 -11.89
CA SER A 85 24.06 -18.90 -12.29
C SER A 85 23.14 -18.22 -11.27
N ASN A 86 23.45 -18.37 -9.98
CA ASN A 86 22.74 -17.73 -8.88
C ASN A 86 22.87 -16.20 -8.90
N VAL A 87 24.06 -15.67 -9.20
CA VAL A 87 24.29 -14.23 -9.37
C VAL A 87 23.51 -13.69 -10.57
N LEU A 88 23.55 -14.36 -11.72
CA LEU A 88 22.81 -13.95 -12.92
C LEU A 88 21.29 -13.96 -12.69
N ASN A 89 20.76 -15.01 -12.05
CA ASN A 89 19.35 -15.10 -11.69
C ASN A 89 18.93 -14.02 -10.69
N ARG A 90 19.79 -13.67 -9.72
CA ARG A 90 19.46 -12.61 -8.76
C ARG A 90 19.54 -11.22 -9.35
N VAL A 91 20.48 -10.96 -10.26
CA VAL A 91 20.52 -9.70 -11.04
C VAL A 91 19.24 -9.51 -11.83
N ASP A 92 18.69 -10.56 -12.44
CA ASP A 92 17.41 -10.47 -13.15
C ASP A 92 16.20 -10.35 -12.18
N GLN A 93 16.35 -10.82 -10.95
CA GLN A 93 15.46 -10.54 -9.82
C GLN A 93 15.71 -9.18 -9.14
N VAL A 94 16.47 -8.24 -9.74
CA VAL A 94 16.53 -6.82 -9.31
C VAL A 94 15.42 -5.95 -9.96
N LYS A 95 14.55 -6.57 -10.77
CA LYS A 95 13.21 -6.05 -11.15
C LYS A 95 12.26 -5.60 -10.00
N PRO A 96 12.44 -5.95 -8.70
CA PRO A 96 11.59 -5.46 -7.62
C PRO A 96 11.71 -3.95 -7.39
N GLU A 97 12.71 -3.26 -7.93
CA GLU A 97 12.73 -1.79 -7.95
C GLU A 97 11.56 -1.20 -8.76
N GLU A 98 11.21 -1.80 -9.90
CA GLU A 98 10.06 -1.36 -10.71
C GLU A 98 8.74 -1.64 -9.98
N LYS A 99 8.64 -2.81 -9.33
CA LYS A 99 7.51 -3.14 -8.44
C LYS A 99 7.41 -2.12 -7.31
N PHE A 100 8.52 -1.81 -6.64
CA PHE A 100 8.55 -0.84 -5.55
C PHE A 100 8.16 0.57 -6.02
N LYS A 101 8.71 1.06 -7.14
CA LYS A 101 8.31 2.33 -7.77
C LYS A 101 6.82 2.36 -8.12
N THR A 102 6.27 1.22 -8.53
CA THR A 102 4.85 1.09 -8.81
C THR A 102 4.01 1.14 -7.53
N MET A 103 4.44 0.49 -6.46
CA MET A 103 3.78 0.57 -5.15
C MET A 103 3.75 1.99 -4.58
N LEU A 104 4.82 2.78 -4.80
CA LEU A 104 4.90 4.17 -4.32
C LEU A 104 3.80 5.08 -4.89
N LYS A 105 3.17 4.73 -6.02
CA LYS A 105 2.05 5.49 -6.60
C LYS A 105 0.82 5.56 -5.68
N VAL A 106 0.77 4.73 -4.64
CA VAL A 106 -0.27 4.80 -3.60
C VAL A 106 -0.26 6.12 -2.82
N SER A 107 0.79 6.95 -2.94
CA SER A 107 0.82 8.30 -2.39
C SER A 107 -0.32 9.20 -2.87
N ASP A 108 -0.87 8.92 -4.06
CA ASP A 108 -2.03 9.64 -4.61
C ASP A 108 -3.36 9.18 -4.00
N GLY A 109 -3.33 8.14 -3.16
CA GLY A 109 -4.47 7.45 -2.55
C GLY A 109 -4.81 6.15 -3.28
N PHE A 110 -5.33 5.16 -2.54
CA PHE A 110 -5.73 3.86 -3.10
C PHE A 110 -6.82 4.00 -4.17
N GLY A 111 -7.77 4.92 -3.98
CA GLY A 111 -8.83 5.19 -4.95
C GLY A 111 -8.35 5.75 -6.31
N LYS A 112 -7.16 6.38 -6.35
CA LYS A 112 -6.54 6.87 -7.60
C LYS A 112 -5.53 5.91 -8.18
N THR A 113 -5.10 4.92 -7.40
CA THR A 113 -4.17 3.89 -7.83
C THR A 113 -4.90 2.84 -8.67
N SER A 114 -4.27 2.37 -9.76
CA SER A 114 -4.94 1.40 -10.64
C SER A 114 -5.36 0.14 -9.88
N LYS A 115 -6.56 -0.40 -10.19
CA LYS A 115 -7.09 -1.62 -9.56
C LYS A 115 -6.17 -2.85 -9.70
N CYS A 116 -5.35 -2.88 -10.75
CA CYS A 116 -4.35 -3.93 -10.96
C CYS A 116 -3.27 -3.86 -9.86
N VAL A 117 -2.70 -2.67 -9.65
CA VAL A 117 -1.67 -2.42 -8.63
C VAL A 117 -2.20 -2.67 -7.22
N THR A 118 -3.39 -2.17 -6.87
CA THR A 118 -3.95 -2.38 -5.53
C THR A 118 -4.24 -3.85 -5.25
N ARG A 119 -4.66 -4.61 -6.26
CA ARG A 119 -4.90 -6.06 -6.13
C ARG A 119 -3.63 -6.87 -6.03
N GLU A 120 -2.71 -6.70 -6.98
CA GLU A 120 -1.52 -7.54 -7.08
C GLU A 120 -0.47 -7.20 -6.02
N LEU A 121 -0.33 -5.92 -5.66
CA LEU A 121 0.76 -5.46 -4.80
C LEU A 121 0.33 -5.16 -3.36
N PHE A 122 -0.96 -4.95 -3.11
CA PHE A 122 -1.50 -4.68 -1.77
C PHE A 122 -2.57 -5.69 -1.33
N GLY A 123 -2.92 -6.67 -2.17
CA GLY A 123 -3.86 -7.74 -1.83
C GLY A 123 -5.30 -7.27 -1.65
N LEU A 124 -5.64 -6.07 -2.13
CA LEU A 124 -6.99 -5.54 -2.04
C LEU A 124 -7.90 -6.20 -3.07
N PRO A 125 -9.15 -6.54 -2.72
CA PRO A 125 -10.11 -7.00 -3.70
C PRO A 125 -10.30 -5.89 -4.73
N ALA A 126 -10.38 -6.24 -6.02
CA ALA A 126 -10.91 -5.27 -6.95
C ALA A 126 -12.41 -5.15 -6.67
N ASP A 127 -12.84 -3.97 -6.28
CA ASP A 127 -14.27 -3.69 -6.11
C ASP A 127 -15.04 -4.16 -7.35
N LYS A 128 -16.06 -4.98 -7.07
CA LYS A 128 -17.10 -5.43 -8.00
C LYS A 128 -17.89 -4.24 -8.54
#